data_AF-A0A3M0J8P7-F1
#
_entry.id   AF-A0A3M0J8P7-F1
#
_cell.length_a   1.000
_cell.length_b   1.000
_cell.length_c   1.000
_cell.angle_alpha   90.00
_cell.angle_beta   90.00
_cell.angle_gamma   90.00
#
_symmetry.space_group_name_H-M   'P 1'
#
loop_
_entity.id
_entity.type
_entity.pdbx_description
1 polymer ?
#
loop_
_entity_poly.entity_id
_entity_poly.type
_entity_poly.pdbx_seq_one_letter_code
_entity_poly.pdbx_strand_id
1 'polypeptide(L)'
;MRKCRAHFRFLRSGCGVLSKPNRSTVPRVSVTALQPRKIEEIKDFLLTARRKDAKSVKIKKNKDNVKFKVRCSRYLYTLVITDKEKAEKLKQSLPPGLAVKELK
;
A
#
# COMPACT_ATOMS: atom_id res chain seq x y z
N MET A 1 32.63 -48.72 52.80
CA MET A 1 32.30 -47.49 53.54
C MET A 1 31.69 -46.46 52.59
N ARG A 2 30.53 -45.87 52.98
CA ARG A 2 30.03 -44.49 52.72
C ARG A 2 30.00 -44.03 51.25
N LYS A 3 28.90 -44.06 50.48
CA LYS A 3 27.55 -43.43 50.65
C LYS A 3 27.62 -41.92 50.93
N CYS A 4 26.77 -41.18 50.20
CA CYS A 4 26.49 -39.72 50.23
C CYS A 4 27.26 -38.92 49.15
N ARG A 5 26.67 -37.99 48.38
CA ARG A 5 25.32 -37.40 48.39
C ARG A 5 25.12 -36.64 47.07
N ALA A 6 23.90 -36.69 46.54
CA ALA A 6 23.46 -35.83 45.46
C ALA A 6 23.57 -34.35 45.85
N HIS A 7 23.95 -33.50 44.90
CA HIS A 7 23.50 -32.11 44.86
C HIS A 7 23.17 -31.72 43.42
N PHE A 8 21.90 -31.86 43.12
CA PHE A 8 21.18 -31.18 42.05
C PHE A 8 21.33 -29.66 42.24
N ARG A 9 22.00 -28.99 41.31
CA ARG A 9 21.85 -27.54 41.10
C ARG A 9 21.67 -27.25 39.62
N PHE A 10 20.40 -27.29 39.27
CA PHE A 10 19.74 -26.45 38.29
C PHE A 10 20.46 -25.10 38.08
N LEU A 11 21.02 -24.88 36.88
CA LEU A 11 21.20 -23.54 36.34
C LEU A 11 20.52 -23.48 34.98
N ARG A 12 19.24 -23.09 35.04
CA ARG A 12 18.48 -22.52 33.94
C ARG A 12 19.22 -21.27 33.46
N SER A 13 19.91 -21.36 32.33
CA SER A 13 20.31 -20.18 31.57
C SER A 13 19.12 -19.72 30.75
N GLY A 14 18.40 -18.75 31.31
CA GLY A 14 17.31 -18.06 30.64
C GLY A 14 17.79 -16.93 29.73
N CYS A 15 16.86 -16.53 28.86
CA CYS A 15 16.74 -15.24 28.18
C CYS A 15 17.77 -14.91 27.09
N GLY A 16 17.32 -14.96 25.83
CA GLY A 16 18.12 -14.60 24.67
C GLY A 16 17.28 -14.23 23.44
N VAL A 17 16.41 -13.22 23.59
CA VAL A 17 16.00 -12.26 22.56
C VAL A 17 15.26 -12.79 21.32
N LEU A 18 13.96 -12.50 21.34
CA LEU A 18 13.03 -12.40 20.22
C LEU A 18 13.60 -11.57 19.06
N SER A 19 14.15 -12.21 18.02
CA SER A 19 14.48 -11.55 16.75
C SER A 19 13.26 -11.54 15.83
N LYS A 20 12.49 -10.45 15.88
CA LYS A 20 11.50 -10.09 14.85
C LYS A 20 12.17 -9.24 13.76
N PRO A 21 12.47 -9.77 12.56
CA PRO A 21 12.45 -8.98 11.34
C PRO A 21 11.07 -9.20 10.71
N ASN A 22 10.33 -8.24 10.16
CA ASN A 22 10.66 -6.93 9.68
C ASN A 22 9.30 -6.19 9.78
N ARG A 23 9.16 -5.27 10.74
CA ARG A 23 7.99 -4.40 10.80
C ARG A 23 8.13 -3.49 9.60
N SER A 24 7.57 -3.92 8.47
CA SER A 24 7.50 -3.14 7.24
C SER A 24 7.08 -1.74 7.65
N THR A 25 8.02 -0.82 7.48
CA THR A 25 7.84 0.61 7.63
C THR A 25 6.84 1.00 6.56
N VAL A 26 5.54 0.81 6.84
CA VAL A 26 4.51 1.48 6.08
C VAL A 26 4.82 2.96 6.24
N PRO A 27 5.16 3.69 5.17
CA PRO A 27 5.39 5.12 5.31
C PRO A 27 4.10 5.66 5.91
N ARG A 28 4.22 6.22 7.12
CA ARG A 28 3.16 6.97 7.79
C ARG A 28 2.87 8.15 6.88
N VAL A 29 1.93 7.95 5.95
CA VAL A 29 1.56 8.97 4.97
C VAL A 29 0.99 10.10 5.80
N SER A 30 1.77 11.17 5.95
CA SER A 30 1.37 12.41 6.58
C SER A 30 0.02 12.80 6.02
N VAL A 31 -1.00 12.85 6.88
CA VAL A 31 -2.38 13.17 6.54
C VAL A 31 -2.47 14.67 6.29
N THR A 32 -1.69 15.20 5.34
CA THR A 32 -1.86 16.57 4.83
C THR A 32 -3.25 16.61 4.21
N ALA A 33 -4.12 17.50 4.67
CA ALA A 33 -5.50 17.65 4.24
C ALA A 33 -5.66 17.47 2.72
N LEU A 34 -5.98 16.24 2.30
CA LEU A 34 -6.17 15.90 0.90
C LEU A 34 -7.59 16.27 0.56
N GLN A 35 -7.81 17.47 0.05
CA GLN A 35 -9.07 17.75 -0.62
C GLN A 35 -9.19 16.78 -1.80
N PRO A 36 -10.16 15.84 -1.77
CA PRO A 36 -10.37 14.94 -2.89
C PRO A 36 -11.01 15.72 -4.03
N ARG A 37 -10.52 15.50 -5.25
CA ARG A 37 -11.10 16.07 -6.47
C ARG A 37 -11.63 14.91 -7.31
N LYS A 38 -12.91 14.99 -7.68
CA LYS A 38 -13.53 14.05 -8.61
C LYS A 38 -13.19 14.48 -10.04
N ILE A 39 -12.80 13.53 -10.87
CA ILE A 39 -12.69 13.70 -12.31
C ILE A 39 -13.84 12.90 -12.93
N GLU A 40 -14.59 13.53 -13.83
CA GLU A 40 -15.71 12.89 -14.54
C GLU A 40 -15.29 12.37 -15.91
N GLU A 41 -14.31 13.01 -16.55
CA GLU A 41 -13.84 12.65 -17.88
C GLU A 41 -12.55 11.82 -17.89
N ILE A 42 -12.48 10.87 -18.83
CA ILE A 42 -11.29 10.02 -19.03
C ILE A 42 -10.11 10.83 -19.58
N LYS A 43 -10.37 11.87 -20.39
CA LYS A 43 -9.34 12.73 -20.98
C LYS A 43 -8.50 13.43 -19.90
N ASP A 44 -9.19 14.06 -18.96
CA ASP A 44 -8.57 14.73 -17.82
C ASP A 44 -7.77 13.77 -16.92
N PHE A 45 -8.24 12.54 -16.79
CA PHE A 45 -7.51 11.50 -16.08
C PHE A 45 -6.19 11.14 -16.76
N LEU A 46 -6.17 10.96 -18.08
CA LEU A 46 -4.94 10.67 -18.83
C LEU A 46 -3.95 11.84 -18.77
N LEU A 47 -4.44 13.08 -18.83
CA LEU A 47 -3.61 14.28 -18.63
C LEU A 47 -2.99 14.32 -17.22
N THR A 48 -3.78 13.97 -16.21
CA THR A 48 -3.30 13.93 -14.82
C THR A 48 -2.29 12.81 -14.58
N ALA A 49 -2.48 11.64 -15.20
CA ALA A 49 -1.58 10.49 -15.07
C ALA A 49 -0.21 10.71 -15.73
N ARG A 50 -0.16 11.52 -16.79
CA ARG A 50 1.09 11.89 -17.48
C ARG A 50 1.83 13.07 -16.81
N ARG A 51 1.20 13.75 -15.86
CA ARG A 51 1.79 14.91 -15.20
C ARG A 51 2.96 14.48 -14.30
N LYS A 52 4.06 15.23 -14.36
CA LYS A 52 5.31 14.96 -13.59
C LYS A 52 5.14 14.91 -12.07
N ASP A 53 4.04 15.45 -11.56
CA ASP A 53 3.69 15.51 -10.15
C ASP A 53 2.77 14.37 -9.69
N ALA A 54 2.35 13.48 -10.60
CA ALA A 54 1.72 12.22 -10.26
C ALA A 54 2.77 11.23 -9.72
N LYS A 55 2.59 10.80 -8.47
CA LYS A 55 3.55 9.93 -7.76
C LYS A 55 3.14 8.47 -7.81
N SER A 56 1.86 8.19 -7.63
CA SER A 56 1.33 6.83 -7.61
C SER A 56 -0.15 6.80 -7.98
N VAL A 57 -0.58 5.68 -8.55
CA VAL A 57 -1.98 5.39 -8.83
C VAL A 57 -2.41 4.23 -7.95
N LYS A 58 -3.50 4.41 -7.21
CA LYS A 58 -4.15 3.36 -6.44
C LYS A 58 -5.42 2.94 -7.16
N ILE A 59 -5.50 1.67 -7.55
CA ILE A 59 -6.67 1.12 -8.21
C ILE A 59 -7.48 0.39 -7.13
N LYS A 60 -8.68 0.89 -6.83
CA LYS A 60 -9.61 0.23 -5.92
C LYS A 60 -10.74 -0.42 -6.71
N LYS A 61 -10.81 -1.74 -6.66
CA LYS A 61 -11.91 -2.51 -7.27
C LYS A 61 -13.03 -2.64 -6.23
N ASN A 62 -14.20 -2.07 -6.49
CA ASN A 62 -15.43 -2.43 -5.78
C ASN A 62 -16.20 -3.46 -6.64
N LYS A 63 -17.30 -4.01 -6.09
CA LYS A 63 -18.16 -4.98 -6.80
C LYS A 63 -18.71 -4.40 -8.12
N ASP A 64 -19.20 -3.16 -8.07
CA ASP A 64 -19.92 -2.54 -9.19
C ASP A 64 -19.11 -1.44 -9.88
N ASN A 65 -18.00 -1.00 -9.29
CA ASN A 65 -17.25 0.16 -9.77
C ASN A 65 -15.74 -0.02 -9.54
N VAL A 66 -14.92 0.47 -10.47
CA VAL A 66 -13.48 0.60 -10.28
C VAL A 66 -13.15 2.08 -10.07
N LYS A 67 -12.40 2.38 -9.00
CA LYS A 67 -11.95 3.74 -8.68
C LYS A 67 -10.46 3.85 -8.90
N PHE A 68 -10.06 4.68 -9.86
CA PHE A 68 -8.66 5.04 -10.09
C PHE A 68 -8.34 6.28 -9.26
N LYS A 69 -7.43 6.14 -8.30
CA LYS A 69 -7.02 7.22 -7.41
C LYS A 69 -5.59 7.64 -7.72
N VAL A 70 -5.41 8.77 -8.39
CA VAL A 70 -4.08 9.33 -8.69
C VAL A 70 -3.64 10.20 -7.51
N ARG A 71 -2.46 9.92 -6.96
CA ARG A 71 -1.82 10.76 -5.96
C ARG A 71 -0.94 11.79 -6.66
N CYS A 72 -1.37 13.04 -6.62
CA CYS A 72 -0.53 14.19 -6.99
C CYS A 72 0.11 14.80 -5.73
N SER A 73 0.89 15.87 -5.90
CA SER A 73 1.53 16.59 -4.79
C SER A 73 0.53 17.11 -3.74
N ARG A 74 -0.52 17.81 -4.19
CA ARG A 74 -1.53 18.43 -3.30
C ARG A 74 -2.78 17.57 -3.18
N TYR A 75 -3.46 17.30 -4.29
CA TYR A 75 -4.76 16.64 -4.28
C TYR A 75 -4.70 15.13 -4.53
N LEU A 76 -5.80 14.45 -4.22
CA LEU A 76 -6.09 13.10 -4.66
C LEU A 76 -7.17 13.18 -5.73
N TYR A 77 -6.86 12.77 -6.95
CA TYR A 77 -7.83 12.72 -8.02
C TYR A 77 -8.47 11.35 -8.08
N THR A 78 -9.80 11.29 -8.16
CA THR A 78 -10.53 10.03 -8.27
C THR A 78 -11.38 10.01 -9.52
N LEU A 79 -11.13 9.04 -10.40
CA LEU A 79 -12.00 8.67 -11.50
C LEU A 79 -12.79 7.41 -11.08
N VAL A 80 -14.12 7.46 -11.25
CA VAL A 80 -15.01 6.33 -10.99
C VAL A 80 -15.47 5.79 -12.33
N ILE A 81 -15.31 4.49 -12.54
CA ILE A 81 -15.74 3.80 -13.76
C ILE A 81 -16.64 2.64 -13.36
N THR A 82 -17.81 2.57 -13.97
CA THR A 82 -18.77 1.46 -13.86
C THR A 82 -18.37 0.30 -14.77
N ASP A 83 -17.91 0.61 -15.98
CA ASP A 83 -17.63 -0.39 -17.02
C ASP A 83 -16.28 -1.09 -16.81
N LYS A 84 -16.32 -2.41 -16.59
CA LYS A 84 -15.12 -3.22 -16.34
C LYS A 84 -14.17 -3.24 -17.54
N GLU A 85 -14.70 -3.34 -18.76
CA GLU A 85 -13.88 -3.37 -19.99
C GLU A 85 -13.10 -2.07 -20.20
N LYS A 86 -13.74 -0.92 -19.95
CA LYS A 86 -13.05 0.39 -20.03
C LYS A 86 -11.98 0.52 -18.96
N ALA A 87 -12.24 -0.01 -17.77
CA ALA A 87 -11.25 -0.02 -16.69
C ALA A 87 -10.01 -0.86 -17.06
N GLU A 88 -10.16 -2.01 -17.71
CA GLU A 88 -9.02 -2.83 -18.15
C GLU A 88 -8.18 -2.15 -19.22
N LYS A 89 -8.82 -1.53 -20.22
CA LYS A 89 -8.13 -0.71 -21.23
C LYS A 89 -7.34 0.42 -20.57
N LEU A 90 -7.94 1.09 -19.59
CA LEU A 90 -7.26 2.18 -18.87
C LEU A 90 -6.08 1.72 -18.05
N LYS A 91 -6.12 0.50 -17.49
CA LYS A 91 -4.95 -0.06 -16.81
C LYS A 91 -3.76 -0.25 -17.75
N GLN A 92 -4.02 -0.70 -18.97
CA GLN A 92 -2.99 -0.91 -19.99
C GLN A 92 -2.43 0.43 -20.51
N SER A 93 -3.27 1.46 -20.60
CA SER A 93 -2.86 2.81 -21.04
C SER A 93 -2.07 3.60 -19.99
N LEU A 94 -1.93 3.10 -18.75
CA LEU A 94 -1.11 3.76 -17.75
C LEU A 94 0.38 3.62 -18.09
N PRO A 95 1.17 4.69 -17.98
CA PRO A 95 2.60 4.62 -18.26
C PRO A 95 3.30 3.69 -17.24
N PRO A 96 4.15 2.75 -17.70
CA PRO A 96 4.79 1.73 -16.83
C PRO A 96 5.79 2.30 -15.82
N GLY A 97 6.14 3.59 -15.91
CA GLY A 97 6.99 4.29 -14.94
C GLY A 97 6.24 4.82 -13.71
N LEU A 98 4.91 4.71 -13.67
CA LEU A 98 4.12 5.19 -12.53
C LEU A 98 3.88 4.06 -11.53
N ALA A 99 4.09 4.30 -10.24
CA ALA A 99 3.85 3.29 -9.21
C ALA A 99 2.36 2.96 -9.08
N VAL A 100 1.94 1.80 -9.61
CA VAL A 100 0.57 1.29 -9.52
C VAL A 100 0.44 0.37 -8.30
N LYS A 101 -0.50 0.68 -7.41
CA LYS A 101 -0.85 -0.16 -6.26
C LYS A 101 -2.29 -0.63 -6.38
N GLU A 102 -2.49 -1.93 -6.52
CA GLU A 102 -3.84 -2.51 -6.48
C GLU A 102 -4.30 -2.66 -5.02
N LEU A 103 -5.50 -2.15 -4.74
CA LEU A 103 -6.23 -2.36 -3.49
C LEU A 103 -7.41 -3.28 -3.81
N LYS A 104 -7.37 -4.50 -3.25
CA LYS A 104 -8.52 -5.41 -3.20
C LYS A 104 -9.51 -4.93 -2.14
#